data_AF-A0A370K0R1-F1
#
_entry.id   AF-A0A370K0R1-F1
#
_cell.length_a   1.000
_cell.length_b   1.000
_cell.length_c   1.000
_cell.angle_alpha   90.00
_cell.angle_beta   90.00
_cell.angle_gamma   90.00
#
_symmetry.space_group_name_H-M   'P 1'
#
loop_
_entity.id
_entity.type
_entity.pdbx_description
1 polymer ?
#
loop_
_entity_poly.entity_id
_entity_poly.type
_entity_poly.pdbx_seq_one_letter_code
_entity_poly.pdbx_strand_id
1 'polypeptide(L)'
;MGGAWGLVNAALAYAGWLGEEPDPAHLRRLLWLNAGLDILYLLAGLFLLRQKNPLFRGFGLAVLFQGLFLLGFDLWHALQI
;
A
#
# COMPACT_ATOMS: atom_id res chain seq x y z
N MET A 1 13.78 -1.58 15.23
CA MET A 1 12.80 -1.31 14.16
C MET A 1 11.35 -1.68 14.50
N GLY A 2 11.03 -2.26 15.68
CA GLY A 2 9.65 -2.64 16.02
C GLY A 2 8.78 -1.57 16.70
N GLY A 3 9.35 -0.65 17.50
CA GLY A 3 8.57 0.28 18.33
C GLY A 3 7.78 1.33 17.55
N ALA A 4 8.41 1.99 16.56
CA ALA A 4 7.76 3.02 15.76
C ALA A 4 6.63 2.44 14.88
N TRP A 5 6.84 1.28 14.26
CA TRP A 5 5.81 0.59 13.50
C TRP A 5 4.67 0.08 14.38
N GLY A 6 4.98 -0.38 15.60
CA GLY A 6 3.95 -0.76 16.59
C GLY A 6 3.01 0.40 16.94
N LEU A 7 3.54 1.62 17.09
CA LEU A 7 2.73 2.82 17.34
C LEU A 7 1.83 3.18 16.15
N VAL A 8 2.35 3.10 14.93
CA VAL A 8 1.55 3.32 13.71
C VAL A 8 0.39 2.32 13.64
N ASN A 9 0.67 1.04 13.88
CA ASN A 9 -0.36 0.00 13.88
C ASN A 9 -1.39 0.22 14.99
N ALA A 10 -0.96 0.61 16.18
CA ALA A 10 -1.88 0.93 17.28
C ALA A 10 -2.78 2.12 16.95
N ALA A 11 -2.23 3.17 16.32
CA ALA A 11 -3.00 4.33 15.88
C ALA A 11 -4.02 3.97 14.79
N LEU A 12 -3.62 3.17 13.80
CA LEU A 12 -4.52 2.69 12.75
C LEU A 12 -5.64 1.81 13.32
N ALA A 13 -5.30 0.90 14.24
CA ALA A 13 -6.27 0.04 14.91
C ALA A 13 -7.26 0.84 15.77
N TYR A 14 -6.76 1.83 16.52
CA TYR A 14 -7.62 2.71 17.33
C TYR A 14 -8.55 3.56 16.48
N ALA A 15 -8.04 4.14 15.38
CA ALA A 15 -8.86 4.88 14.42
C ALA A 15 -9.93 3.99 13.79
N GLY A 16 -9.59 2.75 13.43
CA GLY A 16 -10.55 1.77 12.91
C GLY A 16 -11.61 1.36 13.95
N TRP A 17 -11.24 1.27 15.24
CA TRP A 17 -12.20 0.97 16.31
C TRP A 17 -13.20 2.11 16.56
N LEU A 18 -12.78 3.36 16.39
CA LEU A 18 -13.65 4.53 16.53
C LEU A 18 -14.49 4.84 15.28
N GLY A 19 -14.16 4.24 14.14
CA GLY A 19 -14.82 4.49 12.86
C GLY A 19 -16.19 3.83 12.78
N GLU A 20 -17.13 4.49 12.09
CA GLU A 20 -18.37 3.87 11.64
C GLU A 20 -18.09 2.92 10.46
N GLU A 21 -19.02 1.98 10.19
CA GLU A 21 -18.90 1.14 9.00
C GLU A 21 -18.84 2.03 7.75
N PRO A 22 -17.81 1.87 6.90
CA PRO A 22 -17.60 2.75 5.77
C PRO A 22 -18.72 2.53 4.72
N ASP A 23 -19.30 3.62 4.25
CA ASP A 23 -20.19 3.62 3.08
C ASP A 23 -19.48 2.94 1.90
N PRO A 24 -20.08 1.90 1.27
CA PRO A 24 -19.51 1.20 0.13
C PRO A 24 -19.04 2.14 -0.99
N ALA A 25 -19.76 3.23 -1.26
CA ALA A 25 -19.37 4.20 -2.28
C ALA A 25 -18.10 4.97 -1.90
N HIS A 26 -17.96 5.32 -0.62
CA HIS A 26 -16.75 5.94 -0.08
C HIS A 26 -15.57 4.96 -0.13
N LEU A 27 -15.77 3.73 0.31
CA LEU A 27 -14.75 2.68 0.32
C LEU A 27 -14.24 2.41 -1.10
N ARG A 28 -15.14 2.30 -2.08
CA ARG A 28 -14.76 2.12 -3.48
C ARG A 28 -13.88 3.26 -4.00
N ARG A 29 -14.22 4.52 -3.67
CA ARG A 29 -13.41 5.69 -4.04
C ARG A 29 -12.02 5.64 -3.40
N LEU A 30 -11.95 5.22 -2.14
CA LEU A 30 -10.70 5.07 -1.41
C LEU A 30 -9.81 4.00 -2.06
N LEU A 31 -10.36 2.85 -2.43
CA LEU A 31 -9.63 1.77 -3.09
C LEU A 31 -9.09 2.20 -4.46
N TRP A 32 -9.86 2.96 -5.25
CA TRP A 32 -9.35 3.52 -6.52
C TRP A 32 -8.22 4.51 -6.31
N LEU A 33 -8.30 5.35 -5.28
CA LEU A 33 -7.22 6.25 -4.92
C LEU A 33 -5.97 5.46 -4.51
N ASN A 34 -6.13 4.41 -3.71
CA ASN A 34 -5.03 3.59 -3.22
C ASN A 34 -4.37 2.78 -4.34
N ALA A 35 -5.16 2.21 -5.26
CA ALA A 35 -4.65 1.60 -6.49
C ALA A 35 -3.81 2.59 -7.33
N GLY A 36 -4.22 3.86 -7.39
CA GLY A 36 -3.42 4.92 -8.01
C GLY A 36 -2.09 5.16 -7.30
N LEU A 37 -2.08 5.16 -5.97
CA LEU A 37 -0.87 5.29 -5.16
C LEU A 37 0.06 4.08 -5.30
N ASP A 38 -0.48 2.87 -5.44
CA ASP A 38 0.30 1.66 -5.65
C ASP A 38 1.06 1.70 -6.98
N ILE A 39 0.50 2.31 -8.02
CA ILE A 39 1.23 2.54 -9.28
C ILE A 39 2.46 3.42 -9.01
N LEU A 40 2.32 4.50 -8.23
CA LEU A 40 3.47 5.34 -7.85
C LEU A 40 4.49 4.55 -7.02
N TYR A 41 4.02 3.68 -6.13
CA TYR A 41 4.88 2.81 -5.32
C TYR A 41 5.67 1.82 -6.20
N LEU A 42 5.03 1.21 -7.20
CA LEU A 42 5.70 0.36 -8.19
C LEU A 42 6.73 1.14 -9.00
N LEU A 43 6.43 2.36 -9.43
CA LEU A 43 7.38 3.22 -10.12
C LEU A 43 8.62 3.52 -9.26
N ALA A 44 8.44 3.72 -7.95
CA ALA A 44 9.56 3.87 -7.01
C ALA A 44 10.38 2.57 -6.92
N GLY A 45 9.74 1.40 -6.88
CA GLY A 45 10.43 0.10 -6.94
C GLY A 45 11.25 -0.08 -8.22
N LEU A 46 10.69 0.26 -9.38
CA LEU A 46 11.39 0.25 -10.67
C LEU A 46 12.56 1.24 -10.71
N PHE A 47 12.42 2.41 -10.08
CA PHE A 47 13.50 3.37 -9.94
C PHE A 47 14.64 2.82 -9.09
N LEU A 48 14.33 2.14 -7.98
CA LEU A 48 15.31 1.50 -7.10
C LEU A 48 16.06 0.36 -7.81
N LEU A 49 15.39 -0.41 -8.67
CA LEU A 49 16.04 -1.46 -9.48
C LEU A 49 17.10 -0.93 -10.43
N ARG A 50 17.00 0.32 -10.88
CA ARG A 50 17.96 0.95 -11.79
C ARG A 50 19.22 1.44 -11.07
N GLN A 51 19.24 1.42 -9.74
CA GLN A 51 20.39 1.87 -8.97
C GLN A 51 21.55 0.88 -9.08
N LYS A 52 22.78 1.40 -9.16
CA LYS A 52 23.99 0.57 -9.24
C LYS A 52 24.25 -0.24 -7.96
N ASN A 53 23.80 0.28 -6.82
CA ASN A 53 23.98 -0.35 -5.52
C ASN A 53 23.10 -1.63 -5.42
N PRO A 54 23.68 -2.82 -5.19
CA PRO A 54 22.91 -4.06 -5.03
C PRO A 54 21.87 -4.03 -3.91
N LEU A 55 22.11 -3.27 -2.83
CA LEU A 55 21.14 -3.11 -1.73
C LEU A 55 19.84 -2.46 -2.24
N PHE A 56 19.96 -1.36 -2.99
CA PHE A 56 18.80 -0.66 -3.54
C PHE A 56 18.04 -1.53 -4.56
N ARG A 57 18.74 -2.38 -5.32
CA ARG A 57 18.08 -3.35 -6.19
C ARG A 57 17.28 -4.39 -5.39
N GLY A 58 17.82 -4.89 -4.29
CA GLY A 58 17.09 -5.76 -3.37
C GLY A 58 15.82 -5.11 -2.83
N PHE A 59 15.92 -3.85 -2.39
CA PHE A 59 14.74 -3.08 -1.95
C PHE A 59 13.76 -2.83 -3.09
N GLY A 60 14.23 -2.53 -4.30
CA GLY A 60 13.38 -2.40 -5.48
C GLY A 60 12.56 -3.66 -5.76
N LEU A 61 13.18 -4.85 -5.69
CA LEU A 61 12.45 -6.12 -5.85
C LEU A 61 11.39 -6.33 -4.76
N ALA A 62 11.73 -6.05 -3.50
CA ALA A 62 10.79 -6.17 -2.39
C ALA A 62 9.60 -5.21 -2.55
N VAL A 63 9.85 -3.94 -2.90
CA VAL A 63 8.82 -2.92 -3.17
C VAL A 63 7.93 -3.35 -4.33
N LEU A 64 8.49 -3.90 -5.40
CA LEU A 64 7.69 -4.35 -6.54
C LEU A 64 6.79 -5.53 -6.19
N PHE A 65 7.32 -6.54 -5.49
CA PHE A 65 6.52 -7.70 -5.10
C PHE A 65 5.39 -7.30 -4.15
N GLN A 66 5.70 -6.46 -3.15
CA GLN A 66 4.71 -5.92 -2.22
C GLN A 66 3.67 -5.04 -2.94
N GLY A 67 4.12 -4.11 -3.79
CA GLY A 67 3.24 -3.19 -4.51
C GLY A 67 2.34 -3.87 -5.53
N LEU A 68 2.80 -4.94 -6.19
CA LEU A 68 1.96 -5.71 -7.12
C LEU A 68 0.83 -6.43 -6.38
N PHE A 69 1.11 -6.93 -5.18
CA PHE A 69 0.08 -7.53 -4.33
C PHE A 69 -0.95 -6.50 -3.89
N LEU A 70 -0.51 -5.33 -3.40
CA LEU A 70 -1.41 -4.25 -2.95
C LEU A 70 -2.29 -3.74 -4.10
N LEU A 71 -1.69 -3.48 -5.27
CA LEU A 71 -2.43 -3.01 -6.44
C LEU A 71 -3.49 -4.03 -6.87
N GLY A 72 -3.12 -5.32 -6.90
CA GLY A 72 -4.05 -6.39 -7.23
C GLY A 72 -5.19 -6.51 -6.22
N PHE A 73 -4.88 -6.39 -4.93
CA PHE A 73 -5.85 -6.39 -3.85
C PHE A 73 -6.86 -5.24 -3.98
N ASP A 74 -6.36 -4.01 -4.17
CA ASP A 74 -7.21 -2.82 -4.25
C ASP A 74 -8.08 -2.82 -5.51
N LEU A 75 -7.51 -3.16 -6.67
CA LEU A 75 -8.29 -3.25 -7.91
C LEU A 75 -9.36 -4.32 -7.83
N TRP A 76 -9.03 -5.49 -7.28
CA TRP A 76 -10.01 -6.57 -7.11
C TRP A 76 -11.19 -6.11 -6.25
N HIS A 77 -10.94 -5.49 -5.10
CA HIS A 77 -11.99 -5.01 -4.22
C HIS A 77 -12.77 -3.82 -4.81
N ALA A 78 -12.09 -2.87 -5.46
CA ALA A 78 -12.72 -1.70 -6.07
C ALA A 78 -13.67 -2.05 -7.24
N LEU A 79 -13.46 -3.22 -7.86
CA LEU A 79 -14.30 -3.76 -8.92
C LEU A 79 -15.46 -4.62 -8.40
N GLN A 80 -15.31 -5.23 -7.22
CA GLN A 80 -16.35 -6.08 -6.63
C GLN A 80 -17.39 -5.31 -5.79
N ILE A 81 -17.02 -4.15 -5.25
CA ILE A 81 -17.90 -3.23 -4.52
C ILE A 81 -18.66 -2.34 -5.52
#